data_AF-A0A3N8GPD9-F1
#
_entry.id   AF-A0A3N8GPD9-F1
#
_cell.length_a   1.000
_cell.length_b   1.000
_cell.length_c   1.000
_cell.angle_alpha   90.00
_cell.angle_beta   90.00
_cell.angle_gamma   90.00
#
_symmetry.space_group_name_H-M   'P 1'
#
loop_
_entity.id
_entity.type
_entity.pdbx_description
1 polymer ?
#
loop_
_entity_poly.entity_id
_entity_poly.type
_entity_poly.pdbx_seq_one_letter_code
_entity_poly.pdbx_strand_id
1 'polypeptide(L)'
;MTTNIGTAIVREGTITLLTTYLREVCGHEVAKSLEHSPQSTKIAISGTILGATALLNALVFLKQRRDGRTNAWTKFGQASNVMWLSGAGVAAATTGGFGDAAALLAKATVYPISRDMLNVFVRLGDNRDPGKIAPNRNAVLADAAIYCINQFVVNTLQGVGTSHSGTSAATVSGSVAHATPSLLAFSAANAFGETMDALCYPALTAFFDKFDVAPTLKSGVQEGMRAVGNLELTANLHLPFVANARDDRPNDRTIGRASREDFADKAMGAMLGRQSLFVALFGLIGAISQVGPAAKLGPKDAALVTNVLAALAIGFMLPAFVGAASASPRRQRPTDDLEAGVTDRPTDATGLPAPAGPTRSSDVTIAPRPSLPASSQADRASD
;
A
#
# COMPACT_ATOMS: atom_id res chain seq x y z
N MET A 1 9.16 -19.96 13.40
CA MET A 1 8.27 -19.72 12.23
C MET A 1 6.89 -19.21 12.63
N THR A 2 6.17 -19.82 13.57
CA THR A 2 4.81 -19.38 13.96
C THR A 2 4.74 -18.00 14.62
N THR A 3 5.80 -17.56 15.30
CA THR A 3 5.84 -16.30 16.06
C THR A 3 5.79 -15.04 15.19
N ASN A 4 6.31 -15.09 13.95
CA ASN A 4 6.42 -13.90 13.08
C ASN A 4 5.09 -13.62 12.35
N ILE A 5 4.49 -14.66 11.75
CA ILE A 5 3.14 -14.58 11.14
C ILE A 5 2.09 -14.11 12.15
N GLY A 6 2.07 -14.70 13.36
CA GLY A 6 1.10 -14.31 14.39
C GLY A 6 1.22 -12.84 14.76
N THR A 7 2.44 -12.31 14.80
CA THR A 7 2.70 -10.90 15.07
C THR A 7 2.23 -10.01 13.92
N ALA A 8 2.47 -10.39 12.66
CA ALA A 8 2.00 -9.66 11.49
C ALA A 8 0.45 -9.60 11.42
N ILE A 9 -0.20 -10.74 11.67
CA ILE A 9 -1.66 -10.88 11.76
C ILE A 9 -2.21 -9.98 12.85
N VAL A 10 -1.66 -10.05 14.07
CA VAL A 10 -2.12 -9.23 15.20
C VAL A 10 -1.96 -7.74 14.88
N ARG A 11 -0.84 -7.35 14.27
CA ARG A 11 -0.58 -5.95 13.91
C ARG A 11 -1.55 -5.44 12.85
N GLU A 12 -1.75 -6.16 11.74
CA GLU A 12 -2.67 -5.73 10.67
C GLU A 12 -4.12 -5.77 11.13
N GLY A 13 -4.51 -6.82 11.84
CA GLY A 13 -5.83 -6.93 12.45
C GLY A 13 -6.10 -5.78 13.41
N THR A 14 -5.15 -5.46 14.30
CA THR A 14 -5.32 -4.38 15.29
C THR A 14 -5.38 -3.00 14.63
N ILE A 15 -4.45 -2.69 13.72
CA ILE A 15 -4.45 -1.39 13.03
C ILE A 15 -5.73 -1.22 12.20
N THR A 16 -6.14 -2.26 11.48
CA THR A 16 -7.36 -2.21 10.69
C THR A 16 -8.59 -2.08 11.57
N LEU A 17 -8.69 -2.84 12.67
CA LEU A 17 -9.81 -2.76 13.58
C LEU A 17 -9.94 -1.35 14.16
N LEU A 18 -8.86 -0.78 14.68
CA LEU A 18 -8.85 0.56 15.29
C LEU A 18 -9.20 1.64 14.27
N THR A 19 -8.58 1.61 13.09
CA THR A 19 -8.80 2.63 12.05
C THR A 19 -10.18 2.53 11.43
N THR A 20 -10.72 1.31 11.32
CA THR A 20 -12.10 1.09 10.90
C THR A 20 -13.06 1.61 11.96
N TYR A 21 -12.82 1.33 13.24
CA TYR A 21 -13.67 1.82 14.31
C TYR A 21 -13.69 3.35 14.35
N LEU A 22 -12.52 4.00 14.27
CA LEU A 22 -12.41 5.47 14.17
C LEU A 22 -13.16 6.03 12.96
N ARG A 23 -13.03 5.37 11.80
CA ARG A 23 -13.79 5.70 10.59
C ARG A 23 -15.28 5.64 10.85
N GLU A 24 -15.78 4.56 11.45
CA GLU A 24 -17.21 4.37 11.68
C GLU A 24 -17.76 5.36 12.71
N VAL A 25 -17.03 5.65 13.78
CA VAL A 25 -17.40 6.69 14.76
C VAL A 25 -17.47 8.06 14.10
N CYS A 26 -16.46 8.42 13.28
CA CYS A 26 -16.52 9.67 12.50
C CYS A 26 -17.74 9.70 11.58
N GLY A 27 -18.03 8.60 10.89
CA GLY A 27 -19.21 8.47 10.04
C GLY A 27 -20.52 8.71 10.78
N HIS A 28 -20.65 8.16 12.00
CA HIS A 28 -21.80 8.39 12.86
C HIS A 28 -21.94 9.86 13.25
N GLU A 29 -20.88 10.46 13.77
CA GLU A 29 -20.91 11.87 14.22
C GLU A 29 -21.19 12.84 13.07
N VAL A 30 -20.59 12.60 11.91
CA VAL A 30 -20.84 13.42 10.71
C VAL A 30 -22.25 13.20 10.20
N ALA A 31 -22.74 11.96 10.13
CA ALA A 31 -24.11 11.70 9.69
C ALA A 31 -25.14 12.39 10.60
N LYS A 32 -24.95 12.32 11.92
CA LYS A 32 -25.80 12.96 12.91
C LYS A 32 -25.74 14.49 12.82
N SER A 33 -24.54 15.05 12.67
CA SER A 33 -24.35 16.51 12.49
C SER A 33 -24.99 17.02 11.20
N LEU A 34 -25.03 16.18 10.16
CA LEU A 34 -25.61 16.54 8.87
C LEU A 34 -27.10 16.24 8.75
N GLU A 35 -27.72 15.53 9.70
CA GLU A 35 -29.13 15.09 9.63
C GLU A 35 -30.07 16.24 9.27
N HIS A 36 -29.92 17.37 9.95
CA HIS A 36 -30.73 18.58 9.79
C HIS A 36 -30.09 19.65 8.89
N SER A 37 -28.95 19.34 8.26
CA SER A 37 -28.24 20.30 7.41
C SER A 37 -28.90 20.42 6.02
N PRO A 38 -28.88 21.62 5.40
CA PRO A 38 -29.35 21.81 4.03
C PRO A 38 -28.60 20.92 3.03
N GLN A 39 -29.28 20.51 1.96
CA GLN A 39 -28.67 19.68 0.91
C GLN A 39 -27.49 20.38 0.23
N SER A 40 -27.53 21.71 0.11
CA SER A 40 -26.41 22.50 -0.42
C SER A 40 -25.14 22.35 0.42
N THR A 41 -25.25 22.30 1.74
CA THR A 41 -24.12 22.06 2.66
C THR A 41 -23.54 20.66 2.46
N LYS A 42 -24.41 19.64 2.37
CA LYS A 42 -23.97 18.26 2.14
C LYS A 42 -23.26 18.12 0.79
N ILE A 43 -23.82 18.70 -0.27
CA ILE A 43 -23.22 18.77 -1.61
C ILE A 43 -21.86 19.48 -1.56
N ALA A 44 -21.74 20.60 -0.86
CA ALA A 44 -20.48 21.34 -0.75
C ALA A 44 -19.38 20.52 -0.05
N ILE A 45 -19.73 19.78 1.01
CA ILE A 45 -18.81 18.86 1.71
C ILE A 45 -18.37 17.73 0.76
N SER A 46 -19.32 17.05 0.12
CA SER A 46 -19.02 15.98 -0.84
C SER A 46 -18.12 16.48 -1.98
N GLY A 47 -18.46 17.63 -2.55
CA GLY A 47 -17.71 18.27 -3.63
C GLY A 47 -16.30 18.66 -3.22
N THR A 48 -16.13 19.15 -1.98
CA THR A 48 -14.82 19.51 -1.44
C THR A 48 -13.94 18.27 -1.25
N ILE A 49 -14.47 17.18 -0.67
CA ILE A 49 -13.69 15.95 -0.46
C ILE A 49 -13.29 15.32 -1.81
N LEU A 50 -14.24 15.19 -2.74
CA LEU A 50 -13.98 14.67 -4.09
C LEU A 50 -12.98 15.55 -4.84
N GLY A 51 -13.24 16.86 -4.89
CA GLY A 51 -12.41 17.83 -5.60
C GLY A 51 -11.00 17.94 -5.03
N ALA A 52 -10.86 18.00 -3.70
CA ALA A 52 -9.55 18.01 -3.05
C ALA A 52 -8.78 16.71 -3.33
N THR A 53 -9.43 15.56 -3.27
CA THR A 53 -8.79 14.27 -3.60
C THR A 53 -8.31 14.25 -5.05
N ALA A 54 -9.15 14.66 -6.00
CA ALA A 54 -8.77 14.72 -7.41
C ALA A 54 -7.61 15.70 -7.67
N LEU A 55 -7.67 16.89 -7.05
CA LEU A 55 -6.61 17.90 -7.14
C LEU A 55 -5.29 17.38 -6.57
N LEU A 56 -5.31 16.70 -5.42
CA LEU A 56 -4.12 16.11 -4.83
C LEU A 56 -3.50 15.04 -5.74
N ASN A 57 -4.29 14.18 -6.39
CA ASN A 57 -3.76 13.21 -7.38
C ASN A 57 -3.07 13.93 -8.54
N ALA A 58 -3.68 15.00 -9.07
CA ALA A 58 -3.08 15.80 -10.14
C ALA A 58 -1.76 16.48 -9.71
N LEU A 59 -1.73 17.06 -8.50
CA LEU A 59 -0.52 17.71 -7.96
C LEU A 59 0.61 16.71 -7.71
N VAL A 60 0.30 15.54 -7.13
CA VAL A 60 1.27 14.47 -6.92
C VAL A 60 1.81 13.94 -8.24
N PHE A 61 0.95 13.75 -9.24
CA PHE A 61 1.37 13.36 -10.59
C PHE A 61 2.35 14.38 -11.19
N LEU A 62 2.04 15.68 -11.12
CA LEU A 62 2.93 16.73 -11.62
C LEU A 62 4.27 16.74 -10.89
N LYS A 63 4.26 16.61 -9.56
CA LYS A 63 5.48 16.52 -8.75
C LYS A 63 6.31 15.30 -9.13
N GLN A 64 5.70 14.12 -9.22
CA GLN A 64 6.40 12.88 -9.60
C GLN A 64 6.99 12.95 -11.01
N ARG A 65 6.30 13.62 -11.94
CA ARG A 65 6.82 13.89 -13.29
C ARG A 65 8.02 14.80 -13.27
N ARG A 66 7.96 15.90 -12.52
CA ARG A 66 9.07 16.84 -12.36
C ARG A 66 10.28 16.18 -11.70
N ASP A 67 10.04 15.33 -10.71
CA ASP A 67 11.10 14.66 -9.95
C ASP A 67 11.66 13.41 -10.69
N GLY A 68 11.20 13.11 -11.91
CA GLY A 68 11.68 12.00 -12.74
C GLY A 68 11.25 10.60 -12.26
N ARG A 69 10.22 10.51 -11.41
CA ARG A 69 9.82 9.29 -10.69
C ARG A 69 8.68 8.51 -11.34
N THR A 70 8.16 8.99 -12.47
CA THR A 70 6.96 8.42 -13.10
C THR A 70 7.34 7.40 -14.18
N ASN A 71 6.86 6.17 -14.03
CA ASN A 71 6.85 5.13 -15.07
C ASN A 71 5.45 4.99 -15.71
N ALA A 72 5.30 4.18 -16.76
CA ALA A 72 4.02 4.00 -17.44
C ALA A 72 2.89 3.51 -16.52
N TRP A 73 3.19 2.60 -15.58
CA TRP A 73 2.22 2.04 -14.64
C TRP A 73 1.70 3.07 -13.64
N THR A 74 2.61 3.89 -13.08
CA THR A 74 2.26 4.99 -12.17
C THR A 74 1.42 6.06 -12.86
N LYS A 75 1.73 6.40 -14.12
CA LYS A 75 0.92 7.33 -14.93
C LYS A 75 -0.49 6.79 -15.14
N PHE A 76 -0.60 5.51 -15.49
CA PHE A 76 -1.88 4.83 -15.65
C PHE A 76 -2.68 4.85 -14.35
N GLY A 77 -2.08 4.44 -13.22
CA GLY A 77 -2.78 4.42 -11.92
C GLY A 77 -3.31 5.80 -11.49
N GLN A 78 -2.51 6.85 -11.64
CA GLN A 78 -2.93 8.22 -11.33
C GLN A 78 -4.07 8.70 -12.26
N ALA A 79 -3.95 8.47 -13.58
CA ALA A 79 -5.00 8.81 -14.53
C ALA A 79 -6.30 8.04 -14.24
N SER A 80 -6.20 6.75 -13.95
CA SER A 80 -7.32 5.90 -13.56
C SER A 80 -7.99 6.38 -12.27
N ASN A 81 -7.24 6.79 -11.25
CA ASN A 81 -7.82 7.38 -10.05
C ASN A 81 -8.64 8.64 -10.36
N VAL A 82 -8.12 9.54 -11.18
CA VAL A 82 -8.85 10.76 -11.59
C VAL A 82 -10.13 10.38 -12.37
N MET A 83 -10.06 9.40 -13.26
CA MET A 83 -11.24 8.91 -13.99
C MET A 83 -12.28 8.30 -13.06
N TRP A 84 -11.86 7.47 -12.10
CA TRP A 84 -12.76 6.88 -11.11
C TRP A 84 -13.41 7.93 -10.21
N LEU A 85 -12.66 8.92 -9.73
CA LEU A 85 -13.18 10.03 -8.93
C LEU A 85 -14.18 10.88 -9.73
N SER A 86 -13.86 11.18 -10.99
CA SER A 86 -14.75 11.94 -11.88
C SER A 86 -16.03 11.17 -12.18
N GLY A 87 -15.91 9.88 -12.51
CA GLY A 87 -17.05 8.99 -12.76
C GLY A 87 -17.94 8.83 -11.54
N ALA A 88 -17.34 8.69 -10.34
CA ALA A 88 -18.06 8.67 -9.08
C ALA A 88 -18.83 9.96 -8.82
N GLY A 89 -18.20 11.12 -9.06
CA GLY A 89 -18.85 12.42 -8.94
C GLY A 89 -20.03 12.58 -9.90
N VAL A 90 -19.87 12.21 -11.17
CA VAL A 90 -20.95 12.23 -12.16
C VAL A 90 -22.08 11.28 -11.76
N ALA A 91 -21.78 10.04 -11.39
CA ALA A 91 -22.79 9.07 -10.99
C ALA A 91 -23.59 9.51 -9.75
N ALA A 92 -22.91 10.09 -8.76
CA ALA A 92 -23.57 10.61 -7.57
C ALA A 92 -24.44 11.85 -7.89
N ALA A 93 -24.01 12.71 -8.83
CA ALA A 93 -24.80 13.85 -9.27
C ALA A 93 -26.05 13.43 -10.07
N THR A 94 -25.92 12.48 -10.98
CA THR A 94 -27.03 12.02 -11.83
C THR A 94 -28.07 11.20 -11.07
N THR A 95 -27.66 10.52 -9.99
CA THR A 95 -28.56 9.76 -9.11
C THR A 95 -29.15 10.58 -7.96
N GLY A 96 -28.78 11.86 -7.84
CA GLY A 96 -29.20 12.72 -6.72
C GLY A 96 -28.53 12.42 -5.37
N GLY A 97 -27.71 11.36 -5.29
CA GLY A 97 -27.06 10.90 -4.05
C GLY A 97 -25.82 11.69 -3.64
N PHE A 98 -25.46 12.77 -4.34
CA PHE A 98 -24.24 13.52 -4.08
C PHE A 98 -24.18 14.13 -2.66
N GLY A 99 -25.29 14.68 -2.16
CA GLY A 99 -25.36 15.16 -0.78
C GLY A 99 -25.35 14.02 0.24
N ASP A 100 -26.04 12.92 -0.06
CA ASP A 100 -26.15 11.77 0.86
C ASP A 100 -24.81 11.04 1.03
N ALA A 101 -23.90 11.20 0.07
CA ALA A 101 -22.53 10.69 0.17
C ALA A 101 -21.66 11.42 1.20
N ALA A 102 -22.03 12.61 1.71
CA ALA A 102 -21.14 13.45 2.51
C ALA A 102 -20.55 12.75 3.73
N ALA A 103 -21.39 12.06 4.52
CA ALA A 103 -20.92 11.33 5.69
C ALA A 103 -20.06 10.11 5.30
N LEU A 104 -20.39 9.43 4.20
CA LEU A 104 -19.56 8.36 3.66
C LEU A 104 -18.19 8.89 3.20
N LEU A 105 -18.14 10.02 2.52
CA LEU A 105 -16.90 10.63 2.05
C LEU A 105 -16.01 11.12 3.22
N ALA A 106 -16.61 11.58 4.32
CA ALA A 106 -15.88 11.85 5.55
C ALA A 106 -15.24 10.58 6.13
N LYS A 107 -15.98 9.46 6.16
CA LYS A 107 -15.42 8.14 6.51
C LYS A 107 -14.25 7.74 5.60
N ALA A 108 -14.41 7.92 4.29
CA ALA A 108 -13.35 7.64 3.32
C ALA A 108 -12.07 8.45 3.60
N THR A 109 -12.17 9.59 4.28
CA THR A 109 -11.05 10.47 4.60
C THR A 109 -10.32 10.08 5.89
N VAL A 110 -11.07 9.73 6.93
CA VAL A 110 -10.48 9.37 8.23
C VAL A 110 -9.68 8.06 8.16
N TYR A 111 -10.14 7.10 7.38
CA TYR A 111 -9.52 5.77 7.34
C TYR A 111 -8.11 5.76 6.74
N PRO A 112 -7.86 6.29 5.53
CA PRO A 112 -6.51 6.36 4.97
C PRO A 112 -5.56 7.16 5.87
N ILE A 113 -5.99 8.31 6.38
CA ILE A 113 -5.16 9.13 7.28
C ILE A 113 -4.76 8.33 8.51
N SER A 114 -5.73 7.79 9.26
CA SER A 114 -5.43 7.05 10.50
C SER A 114 -4.61 5.79 10.24
N ARG A 115 -4.96 5.00 9.22
CA ARG A 115 -4.26 3.75 8.86
C ARG A 115 -2.84 4.02 8.41
N ASP A 116 -2.63 4.98 7.52
CA ASP A 116 -1.29 5.24 7.00
C ASP A 116 -0.39 5.95 8.00
N MET A 117 -0.93 6.76 8.91
CA MET A 117 -0.15 7.27 10.05
C MET A 117 0.30 6.12 10.96
N LEU A 118 -0.59 5.20 11.34
CA LEU A 118 -0.20 4.02 12.15
C LEU A 118 0.81 3.14 11.40
N ASN A 119 0.67 3.00 10.09
CA ASN A 119 1.63 2.28 9.25
C ASN A 119 3.01 2.94 9.16
N VAL A 120 3.14 4.24 9.42
CA VAL A 120 4.46 4.89 9.54
C VAL A 120 5.13 4.47 10.85
N PHE A 121 4.35 4.31 11.92
CA PHE A 121 4.86 3.99 13.26
C PHE A 121 5.11 2.50 13.50
N VAL A 122 4.30 1.62 12.90
CA VAL A 122 4.44 0.17 13.04
C VAL A 122 4.46 -0.42 11.64
N ARG A 123 5.64 -0.66 11.06
CA ARG A 123 5.78 -1.13 9.67
C ARG A 123 5.76 -2.65 9.58
N LEU A 124 5.12 -3.17 8.53
CA LEU A 124 5.37 -4.53 8.07
C LEU A 124 6.42 -4.53 6.98
N GLY A 125 7.28 -5.54 6.99
CA GLY A 125 8.19 -5.80 5.88
C GLY A 125 7.42 -6.22 4.64
N ASP A 126 7.90 -5.79 3.48
CA ASP A 126 7.46 -6.32 2.19
C ASP A 126 8.20 -7.61 1.81
N ASN A 127 9.27 -7.98 2.54
CA ASN A 127 10.12 -9.18 2.40
C ASN A 127 10.48 -9.54 0.96
N ARG A 128 10.51 -8.51 0.12
CA ARG A 128 10.79 -8.63 -1.29
C ARG A 128 12.25 -8.26 -1.49
N ASP A 129 12.87 -8.89 -2.48
CA ASP A 129 14.18 -8.53 -2.98
C ASP A 129 14.31 -6.99 -3.11
N PRO A 130 15.25 -6.35 -2.39
CA PRO A 130 15.46 -4.91 -2.44
C PRO A 130 15.69 -4.37 -3.86
N GLY A 131 16.21 -5.19 -4.77
CA GLY A 131 16.38 -4.83 -6.18
C GLY A 131 15.07 -4.75 -6.98
N LYS A 132 13.95 -5.26 -6.44
CA LYS A 132 12.64 -5.30 -7.10
C LYS A 132 11.69 -4.23 -6.54
N ILE A 133 11.94 -2.99 -6.94
CA ILE A 133 11.21 -1.81 -6.44
C ILE A 133 9.81 -1.66 -7.07
N ALA A 134 9.60 -2.12 -8.31
CA ALA A 134 8.32 -2.00 -9.01
C ALA A 134 7.38 -3.18 -8.71
N PRO A 135 6.09 -2.97 -8.38
CA PRO A 135 5.14 -4.06 -8.10
C PRO A 135 5.09 -5.11 -9.22
N ASN A 136 4.95 -6.38 -8.87
CA ASN A 136 4.75 -7.44 -9.85
C ASN A 136 3.31 -7.34 -10.42
N ARG A 137 3.18 -7.04 -11.72
CA ARG A 137 1.87 -6.83 -12.36
C ARG A 137 0.96 -8.06 -12.23
N ASN A 138 1.50 -9.27 -12.37
CA ASN A 138 0.72 -10.50 -12.27
C ASN A 138 0.22 -10.72 -10.84
N ALA A 139 1.07 -10.42 -9.84
CA ALA A 139 0.65 -10.43 -8.45
C ALA A 139 -0.47 -9.43 -8.18
N VAL A 140 -0.35 -8.19 -8.67
CA VAL A 140 -1.39 -7.15 -8.50
C VAL A 140 -2.72 -7.54 -9.14
N LEU A 141 -2.70 -8.15 -10.33
CA LEU A 141 -3.93 -8.58 -11.00
C LEU A 141 -4.57 -9.80 -10.33
N ALA A 142 -3.77 -10.76 -9.88
CA ALA A 142 -4.26 -11.90 -9.10
C ALA A 142 -4.84 -11.43 -7.76
N ASP A 143 -4.14 -10.52 -7.10
CA ASP A 143 -4.56 -9.92 -5.83
C ASP A 143 -5.87 -9.15 -5.98
N ALA A 144 -6.04 -8.39 -7.08
CA ALA A 144 -7.32 -7.73 -7.38
C ALA A 144 -8.52 -8.69 -7.45
N ALA A 145 -8.31 -9.89 -8.00
CA ALA A 145 -9.35 -10.92 -8.05
C ALA A 145 -9.63 -11.51 -6.66
N ILE A 146 -8.58 -11.82 -5.88
CA ILE A 146 -8.73 -12.35 -4.52
C ILE A 146 -9.37 -11.31 -3.60
N TYR A 147 -8.92 -10.06 -3.69
CA TYR A 147 -9.44 -8.94 -2.93
C TYR A 147 -10.91 -8.66 -3.26
N CYS A 148 -11.33 -8.80 -4.53
CA CYS A 148 -12.74 -8.74 -4.90
C CYS A 148 -13.58 -9.79 -4.14
N ILE A 149 -13.13 -11.04 -4.11
CA ILE A 149 -13.84 -12.12 -3.40
C ILE A 149 -13.86 -11.84 -1.89
N ASN A 150 -12.71 -11.44 -1.33
CA ASN A 150 -12.58 -11.06 0.06
C ASN A 150 -13.54 -9.93 0.44
N GLN A 151 -13.63 -8.88 -0.38
CA GLN A 151 -14.53 -7.75 -0.15
C GLN A 151 -16.00 -8.14 -0.23
N PHE A 152 -16.38 -9.08 -1.10
CA PHE A 152 -17.74 -9.63 -1.09
C PHE A 152 -18.07 -10.30 0.25
N VAL A 153 -17.15 -11.10 0.80
CA VAL A 153 -17.30 -11.74 2.11
C VAL A 153 -17.38 -10.69 3.23
N VAL A 154 -16.47 -9.72 3.24
CA VAL A 154 -16.45 -8.64 4.24
C VAL A 154 -17.74 -7.83 4.19
N ASN A 155 -18.19 -7.40 3.02
CA ASN A 155 -19.45 -6.65 2.85
C ASN A 155 -20.66 -7.47 3.34
N THR A 156 -20.65 -8.79 3.12
CA THR A 156 -21.71 -9.67 3.60
C THR A 156 -21.70 -9.77 5.13
N LEU A 157 -20.53 -9.99 5.74
CA LEU A 157 -20.38 -10.01 7.21
C LEU A 157 -20.80 -8.68 7.83
N GLN A 158 -20.44 -7.56 7.17
CA GLN A 158 -20.79 -6.22 7.60
C GLN A 158 -22.27 -5.89 7.53
N GLY A 159 -23.04 -6.65 6.74
CA GLY A 159 -24.49 -6.49 6.56
C GLY A 159 -25.35 -7.48 7.35
N VAL A 160 -24.76 -8.37 8.15
CA VAL A 160 -25.48 -9.43 8.89
C VAL A 160 -25.53 -9.13 10.39
N GLY A 161 -26.66 -9.47 11.02
CA GLY A 161 -26.82 -9.48 12.47
C GLY A 161 -26.72 -8.08 13.08
N THR A 162 -25.85 -7.95 14.08
CA THR A 162 -25.65 -6.71 14.84
C THR A 162 -24.58 -5.79 14.25
N SER A 163 -23.98 -6.14 13.11
CA SER A 163 -22.96 -5.32 12.45
C SER A 163 -23.62 -4.27 11.57
N HIS A 164 -23.38 -2.99 11.85
CA HIS A 164 -23.88 -1.90 11.05
C HIS A 164 -22.85 -0.79 10.85
N SER A 165 -22.86 -0.18 9.67
CA SER A 165 -22.08 1.02 9.37
C SER A 165 -22.46 2.16 10.30
N GLY A 166 -21.50 3.02 10.65
CA GLY A 166 -21.72 4.26 11.40
C GLY A 166 -22.67 5.23 10.73
N THR A 167 -22.80 5.17 9.40
CA THR A 167 -23.74 5.97 8.61
C THR A 167 -25.10 5.30 8.39
N SER A 168 -25.31 4.09 8.92
CA SER A 168 -26.60 3.41 8.76
C SER A 168 -27.66 4.05 9.65
N ALA A 169 -28.92 4.01 9.21
CA ALA A 169 -30.05 4.51 9.99
C ALA A 169 -30.14 3.84 11.38
N ALA A 170 -29.84 2.55 11.47
CA ALA A 170 -29.82 1.80 12.72
C ALA A 170 -28.83 2.40 13.73
N THR A 171 -27.63 2.76 13.27
CA THR A 171 -26.58 3.31 14.13
C THR A 171 -26.79 4.78 14.45
N VAL A 172 -27.19 5.59 13.47
CA VAL A 172 -27.33 7.07 13.61
C VAL A 172 -28.45 7.45 14.58
N SER A 173 -29.49 6.61 14.72
CA SER A 173 -30.62 6.84 15.63
C SER A 173 -30.24 6.92 17.12
N GLY A 174 -29.06 6.42 17.51
CA GLY A 174 -28.61 6.35 18.90
C GLY A 174 -27.47 7.30 19.27
N SER A 175 -26.88 7.07 20.44
CA SER A 175 -25.58 7.63 20.82
C SER A 175 -24.45 6.73 20.33
N VAL A 176 -23.23 7.27 20.19
CA VAL A 176 -22.04 6.46 19.87
C VAL A 176 -21.85 5.31 20.86
N ALA A 177 -22.08 5.55 22.15
CA ALA A 177 -21.95 4.50 23.16
C ALA A 177 -22.90 3.31 22.92
N HIS A 178 -24.12 3.57 22.44
CA HIS A 178 -25.06 2.53 22.07
C HIS A 178 -24.68 1.85 20.74
N ALA A 179 -24.09 2.61 19.82
CA ALA A 179 -23.60 2.12 18.53
C ALA A 179 -22.32 1.28 18.63
N THR A 180 -21.48 1.48 19.65
CA THR A 180 -20.14 0.88 19.78
C THR A 180 -20.09 -0.62 19.50
N PRO A 181 -20.98 -1.48 20.05
CA PRO A 181 -20.92 -2.92 19.77
C PRO A 181 -21.09 -3.24 18.28
N SER A 182 -22.00 -2.54 17.61
CA SER A 182 -22.26 -2.70 16.18
C SER A 182 -21.06 -2.21 15.35
N LEU A 183 -20.49 -1.07 15.71
CA LEU A 183 -19.31 -0.51 15.04
C LEU A 183 -18.07 -1.40 15.22
N LEU A 184 -17.90 -2.02 16.39
CA LEU A 184 -16.81 -2.97 16.64
C LEU A 184 -17.00 -4.25 15.83
N ALA A 185 -18.22 -4.78 15.72
CA ALA A 185 -18.51 -5.94 14.87
C ALA A 185 -18.21 -5.63 13.40
N PHE A 186 -18.64 -4.46 12.91
CA PHE A 186 -18.34 -3.98 11.57
C PHE A 186 -16.82 -3.85 11.32
N SER A 187 -16.11 -3.33 12.32
CA SER A 187 -14.65 -3.15 12.28
C SER A 187 -13.89 -4.46 12.33
N ALA A 188 -14.37 -5.43 13.10
CA ALA A 188 -13.78 -6.77 13.18
C ALA A 188 -13.92 -7.52 11.84
N ALA A 189 -15.07 -7.41 11.18
CA ALA A 189 -15.26 -7.97 9.84
C ALA A 189 -14.26 -7.36 8.82
N ASN A 190 -14.04 -6.04 8.88
CA ASN A 190 -13.04 -5.38 8.04
C ASN A 190 -11.61 -5.84 8.36
N ALA A 191 -11.28 -5.90 9.65
CA ALA A 191 -9.98 -6.34 10.14
C ALA A 191 -9.64 -7.77 9.70
N PHE A 192 -10.62 -8.67 9.74
CA PHE A 192 -10.47 -10.03 9.24
C PHE A 192 -10.08 -10.03 7.75
N GLY A 193 -10.84 -9.33 6.90
CA GLY A 193 -10.57 -9.30 5.47
C GLY A 193 -9.22 -8.66 5.12
N GLU A 194 -8.87 -7.55 5.75
CA GLU A 194 -7.61 -6.84 5.47
C GLU A 194 -6.40 -7.61 6.01
N THR A 195 -6.58 -8.39 7.07
CA THR A 195 -5.53 -9.31 7.56
C THR A 195 -5.29 -10.44 6.56
N MET A 196 -6.35 -11.00 5.97
CA MET A 196 -6.20 -12.00 4.91
C MET A 196 -5.47 -11.43 3.69
N ASP A 197 -5.81 -10.21 3.28
CA ASP A 197 -5.15 -9.51 2.17
C ASP A 197 -3.65 -9.27 2.43
N ALA A 198 -3.31 -8.84 3.64
CA ALA A 198 -1.93 -8.65 4.06
C ALA A 198 -1.07 -9.92 4.04
N LEU A 199 -1.70 -11.11 4.07
CA LEU A 199 -1.02 -12.39 3.87
C LEU A 199 -0.97 -12.80 2.39
N CYS A 200 -2.05 -12.57 1.65
CA CYS A 200 -2.20 -12.95 0.25
C CYS A 200 -1.25 -12.19 -0.67
N TYR A 201 -1.19 -10.86 -0.57
CA TYR A 201 -0.41 -10.04 -1.50
C TYR A 201 1.11 -10.35 -1.47
N PRO A 202 1.76 -10.49 -0.30
CA PRO A 202 3.16 -10.92 -0.24
C PRO A 202 3.37 -12.34 -0.80
N ALA A 203 2.44 -13.26 -0.53
CA ALA A 203 2.50 -14.63 -1.06
C ALA A 203 2.45 -14.65 -2.60
N LEU A 204 1.52 -13.88 -3.18
CA LEU A 204 1.38 -13.73 -4.63
C LEU A 204 2.60 -13.06 -5.24
N THR A 205 3.12 -12.02 -4.59
CA THR A 205 4.31 -11.32 -5.06
C THR A 205 5.51 -12.26 -5.14
N ALA A 206 5.77 -13.03 -4.07
CA ALA A 206 6.85 -14.01 -4.05
C ALA A 206 6.63 -15.16 -5.06
N PHE A 207 5.39 -15.62 -5.20
CA PHE A 207 5.02 -16.62 -6.19
C PHE A 207 5.38 -16.16 -7.61
N PHE A 208 4.89 -14.97 -8.01
CA PHE A 208 5.10 -14.48 -9.38
C PHE A 208 6.54 -14.02 -9.62
N ASP A 209 7.18 -13.39 -8.64
CA ASP A 209 8.59 -13.04 -8.74
C ASP A 209 9.49 -14.28 -8.92
N LYS A 210 9.12 -15.43 -8.35
CA LYS A 210 9.80 -16.71 -8.57
C LYS A 210 9.44 -17.30 -9.93
N PHE A 211 8.16 -17.26 -10.30
CA PHE A 211 7.67 -17.79 -11.56
C PHE A 211 8.31 -17.10 -12.77
N ASP A 212 8.57 -15.80 -12.67
CA ASP A 212 9.24 -15.01 -13.73
C ASP A 212 10.70 -15.46 -13.98
N VAL A 213 11.36 -16.04 -12.97
CA VAL A 213 12.75 -16.52 -13.06
C VAL A 213 12.83 -18.03 -13.32
N ALA A 214 11.91 -18.80 -12.74
CA ALA A 214 11.84 -20.24 -12.84
C ALA A 214 10.36 -20.68 -12.88
N PRO A 215 9.76 -20.84 -14.08
CA PRO A 215 8.31 -20.99 -14.27
C PRO A 215 7.85 -22.41 -13.94
N THR A 216 8.02 -22.83 -12.68
CA THR A 216 7.43 -24.06 -12.18
C THR A 216 6.47 -23.74 -11.05
N LEU A 217 5.23 -24.22 -11.19
CA LEU A 217 4.16 -24.02 -10.21
C LEU A 217 4.61 -24.43 -8.80
N LYS A 218 5.32 -25.57 -8.69
CA LYS A 218 5.86 -26.08 -7.43
C LYS A 218 6.81 -25.08 -6.76
N SER A 219 7.75 -24.49 -7.50
CA SER A 219 8.70 -23.53 -6.93
C SER A 219 8.03 -22.20 -6.54
N GLY A 220 7.07 -21.74 -7.34
CA GLY A 220 6.28 -20.55 -7.02
C GLY A 220 5.46 -20.75 -5.74
N VAL A 221 4.74 -21.88 -5.60
CA VAL A 221 3.96 -22.19 -4.40
C VAL A 221 4.85 -22.29 -3.16
N GLN A 222 6.00 -22.95 -3.27
CA GLN A 222 6.96 -23.05 -2.17
C GLN A 222 7.45 -21.67 -1.73
N GLU A 223 7.77 -20.79 -2.67
CA GLU A 223 8.26 -19.44 -2.36
C GLU A 223 7.15 -18.53 -1.81
N GLY A 224 5.92 -18.63 -2.34
CA GLY A 224 4.76 -17.94 -1.79
C GLY A 224 4.48 -18.33 -0.33
N MET A 225 4.52 -19.63 -0.02
CA MET A 225 4.34 -20.11 1.36
C MET A 225 5.48 -19.68 2.29
N ARG A 226 6.72 -19.63 1.78
CA ARG A 226 7.86 -19.09 2.54
C ARG A 226 7.72 -17.60 2.81
N ALA A 227 7.26 -16.82 1.84
CA ALA A 227 7.04 -15.39 2.01
C ALA A 227 6.03 -15.10 3.11
N VAL A 228 4.93 -15.87 3.19
CA VAL A 228 4.00 -15.82 4.32
C VAL A 228 4.71 -16.18 5.63
N GLY A 229 5.47 -17.29 5.63
CA GLY A 229 6.28 -17.75 6.76
C GLY A 229 7.27 -16.72 7.31
N ASN A 230 7.76 -15.86 6.44
CA ASN A 230 8.78 -14.85 6.72
C ASN A 230 8.19 -13.44 6.87
N LEU A 231 6.85 -13.30 6.98
CA LEU A 231 6.23 -12.01 7.29
C LEU A 231 6.68 -11.52 8.66
N GLU A 232 7.67 -10.62 8.65
CA GLU A 232 8.24 -9.99 9.83
C GLU A 232 7.78 -8.53 9.98
N LEU A 233 7.65 -8.09 11.23
CA LEU A 233 7.62 -6.68 11.54
C LEU A 233 9.00 -6.10 11.27
N THR A 234 9.10 -5.16 10.33
CA THR A 234 10.36 -4.47 10.04
C THR A 234 10.74 -3.45 11.10
N ALA A 235 9.83 -3.10 12.03
CA ALA A 235 10.14 -2.33 13.23
C ALA A 235 9.03 -2.44 14.30
N ASN A 236 9.42 -2.42 15.58
CA ASN A 236 8.48 -2.53 16.71
C ASN A 236 7.85 -1.20 17.17
N LEU A 237 8.43 -0.04 16.81
CA LEU A 237 7.85 1.29 17.01
C LEU A 237 8.81 2.31 16.39
N HIS A 238 8.34 3.15 15.45
CA HIS A 238 9.10 4.33 15.04
C HIS A 238 8.67 5.52 15.89
N LEU A 239 9.61 6.21 16.54
CA LEU A 239 9.31 7.46 17.24
C LEU A 239 9.58 8.65 16.32
N PRO A 240 8.64 9.61 16.19
CA PRO A 240 8.87 10.80 15.39
C PRO A 240 9.91 11.69 16.08
N PHE A 241 10.92 12.11 15.32
CA PHE A 241 11.87 13.18 15.70
C PHE A 241 12.75 12.95 16.95
N VAL A 242 12.91 11.71 17.43
CA VAL A 242 13.88 11.41 18.50
C VAL A 242 15.26 11.18 17.89
N ALA A 243 16.15 12.17 18.04
CA ALA A 243 17.57 11.97 17.82
C ALA A 243 18.15 11.17 19.00
N ASN A 244 18.65 9.97 18.71
CA ASN A 244 19.55 9.19 19.55
C ASN A 244 18.94 8.49 20.79
N ALA A 245 17.89 7.69 20.63
CA ALA A 245 17.59 6.62 21.58
C ALA A 245 18.36 5.35 21.16
N ARG A 246 19.56 5.15 21.73
CA ARG A 246 20.28 3.88 21.64
C ARG A 246 19.58 2.91 22.61
N ASP A 247 18.96 1.85 22.11
CA ASP A 247 18.36 0.83 22.98
C ASP A 247 19.49 -0.16 23.35
N ASP A 248 20.04 -0.03 24.57
CA ASP A 248 21.10 -0.91 25.10
C ASP A 248 20.56 -2.30 25.54
N ARG A 249 19.58 -2.85 24.81
CA ARG A 249 18.99 -4.16 25.12
C ARG A 249 19.68 -5.28 24.34
N PRO A 250 19.85 -6.48 24.93
CA PRO A 250 20.59 -7.60 24.31
C PRO A 250 19.88 -8.26 23.12
N ASN A 251 18.67 -7.82 22.78
CA ASN A 251 17.89 -8.32 21.66
C ASN A 251 17.71 -7.16 20.69
N ASP A 252 18.37 -7.28 19.54
CA ASP A 252 18.54 -6.36 18.40
C ASP A 252 17.22 -5.84 17.78
N ARG A 253 16.33 -5.25 18.61
CA ARG A 253 15.06 -4.64 18.18
C ARG A 253 15.30 -3.15 17.97
N THR A 254 15.71 -2.78 16.77
CA THR A 254 15.92 -1.39 16.37
C THR A 254 14.62 -0.58 16.44
N ILE A 255 14.61 0.48 17.26
CA ILE A 255 13.63 1.57 17.18
C ILE A 255 14.01 2.40 15.94
N GLY A 256 13.31 2.18 14.82
CA GLY A 256 13.53 2.94 13.60
C GLY A 256 13.12 4.41 13.77
N ARG A 257 13.70 5.32 12.98
CA ARG A 257 13.25 6.72 12.92
C ARG A 257 12.21 6.89 11.82
N ALA A 258 11.18 7.70 12.05
CA ALA A 258 10.29 8.17 10.99
C ALA A 258 10.72 9.59 10.58
N SER A 259 11.16 9.76 9.34
CA SER A 259 11.59 11.05 8.80
C SER A 259 10.43 11.84 8.20
N ARG A 260 10.59 13.15 7.97
CA ARG A 260 9.60 13.95 7.22
C ARG A 260 9.40 13.41 5.80
N GLU A 261 10.45 12.84 5.20
CA GLU A 261 10.41 12.22 3.88
C GLU A 261 9.50 10.99 3.92
N ASP A 262 9.59 10.14 4.95
CA ASP A 262 8.69 9.00 5.15
C ASP A 262 7.21 9.39 5.21
N PHE A 263 6.89 10.45 5.96
CA PHE A 263 5.53 10.96 6.03
C PHE A 263 5.05 11.52 4.69
N ALA A 264 5.88 12.29 4.00
CA ALA A 264 5.55 12.86 2.70
C ALA A 264 5.34 11.77 1.65
N ASP A 265 6.21 10.76 1.63
CA ASP A 265 6.11 9.63 0.71
C ASP A 265 4.87 8.79 1.03
N LYS A 266 4.58 8.51 2.30
CA LYS A 266 3.33 7.82 2.68
C LYS A 266 2.10 8.60 2.25
N ALA A 267 2.10 9.92 2.47
CA ALA A 267 1.00 10.82 2.13
C ALA A 267 0.74 10.88 0.61
N MET A 268 1.80 11.07 -0.19
CA MET A 268 1.71 11.15 -1.65
C MET A 268 1.48 9.79 -2.33
N GLY A 269 1.79 8.69 -1.65
CA GLY A 269 1.66 7.33 -2.16
C GLY A 269 0.41 6.62 -1.67
N ALA A 270 0.62 5.65 -0.78
CA ALA A 270 -0.41 4.74 -0.30
C ALA A 270 -1.62 5.48 0.31
N MET A 271 -1.41 6.59 1.04
CA MET A 271 -2.51 7.33 1.66
C MET A 271 -3.41 7.98 0.62
N LEU A 272 -2.84 8.75 -0.32
CA LEU A 272 -3.63 9.37 -1.37
C LEU A 272 -4.25 8.33 -2.31
N GLY A 273 -3.53 7.25 -2.64
CA GLY A 273 -4.10 6.15 -3.41
C GLY A 273 -5.32 5.54 -2.73
N ARG A 274 -5.21 5.26 -1.43
CA ARG A 274 -6.30 4.66 -0.64
C ARG A 274 -7.47 5.63 -0.45
N GLN A 275 -7.18 6.91 -0.27
CA GLN A 275 -8.16 7.99 -0.30
C GLN A 275 -8.96 7.96 -1.61
N SER A 276 -8.28 7.94 -2.75
CA SER A 276 -8.92 7.88 -4.08
C SER A 276 -9.83 6.67 -4.21
N LEU A 277 -9.37 5.50 -3.78
CA LEU A 277 -10.14 4.26 -3.80
C LEU A 277 -11.46 4.40 -3.02
N PHE A 278 -11.40 4.82 -1.75
CA PHE A 278 -12.60 4.90 -0.92
C PHE A 278 -13.52 6.06 -1.29
N VAL A 279 -12.97 7.21 -1.68
CA VAL A 279 -13.76 8.35 -2.15
C VAL A 279 -14.50 8.00 -3.43
N ALA A 280 -13.84 7.33 -4.39
CA ALA A 280 -14.50 6.87 -5.61
C ALA A 280 -15.58 5.82 -5.30
N LEU A 281 -15.26 4.81 -4.49
CA LEU A 281 -16.21 3.77 -4.10
C LEU A 281 -17.45 4.34 -3.41
N PHE A 282 -17.28 5.21 -2.41
CA PHE A 282 -18.40 5.78 -1.68
C PHE A 282 -19.16 6.85 -2.45
N GLY A 283 -18.53 7.49 -3.44
CA GLY A 283 -19.27 8.27 -4.44
C GLY A 283 -20.15 7.37 -5.33
N LEU A 284 -19.67 6.18 -5.69
CA LEU A 284 -20.44 5.23 -6.52
C LEU A 284 -21.52 4.47 -5.74
N ILE A 285 -21.37 4.27 -4.42
CA ILE A 285 -22.25 3.37 -3.66
C ILE A 285 -23.71 3.79 -3.71
N GLY A 286 -23.98 5.11 -3.80
CA GLY A 286 -25.32 5.64 -4.02
C GLY A 286 -25.93 5.11 -5.31
N ALA A 287 -25.21 5.24 -6.44
CA ALA A 287 -25.64 4.71 -7.73
C ALA A 287 -25.77 3.18 -7.73
N ILE A 288 -24.82 2.46 -7.12
CA ILE A 288 -24.84 1.00 -7.00
C ILE A 288 -26.09 0.54 -6.24
N SER A 289 -26.43 1.21 -5.14
CA SER A 289 -27.58 0.84 -4.30
C SER A 289 -28.93 0.98 -5.01
N GLN A 290 -29.01 1.78 -6.09
CA GLN A 290 -30.22 1.94 -6.90
C GLN A 290 -30.47 0.80 -7.88
N VAL A 291 -29.47 -0.05 -8.16
CA VAL A 291 -29.60 -1.13 -9.15
C VAL A 291 -30.65 -2.16 -8.71
N GLY A 292 -30.64 -2.56 -7.44
CA GLY A 292 -31.60 -3.53 -6.89
C GLY A 292 -33.06 -3.05 -6.99
N PRO A 293 -33.38 -1.85 -6.47
CA PRO A 293 -34.70 -1.23 -6.63
C PRO A 293 -35.12 -1.07 -8.10
N ALA A 294 -34.22 -0.62 -8.99
CA ALA A 294 -34.52 -0.47 -10.41
C ALA A 294 -34.86 -1.81 -11.10
N ALA A 295 -34.21 -2.89 -10.67
CA ALA A 295 -34.50 -4.25 -11.10
C ALA A 295 -35.67 -4.92 -10.36
N LYS A 296 -36.37 -4.19 -9.46
CA LYS A 296 -37.49 -4.69 -8.63
C LYS A 296 -37.12 -5.91 -7.79
N LEU A 297 -35.88 -5.99 -7.35
CA LEU A 297 -35.40 -7.08 -6.50
C LEU A 297 -35.96 -6.96 -5.08
N GLY A 298 -36.12 -8.11 -4.40
CA GLY A 298 -36.42 -8.13 -2.97
C GLY A 298 -35.25 -7.55 -2.16
N PRO A 299 -35.46 -7.11 -0.90
CA PRO A 299 -34.42 -6.46 -0.10
C PRO A 299 -33.14 -7.28 0.07
N LYS A 300 -33.26 -8.61 0.22
CA LYS A 300 -32.11 -9.52 0.33
C LYS A 300 -31.30 -9.58 -0.97
N ASP A 301 -31.98 -9.70 -2.10
CA ASP A 301 -31.34 -9.81 -3.41
C ASP A 301 -30.73 -8.45 -3.82
N ALA A 302 -31.40 -7.35 -3.50
CA ALA A 302 -30.87 -5.99 -3.71
C ALA A 302 -29.58 -5.75 -2.89
N ALA A 303 -29.54 -6.19 -1.63
CA ALA A 303 -28.34 -6.13 -0.80
C ALA A 303 -27.22 -7.01 -1.36
N LEU A 304 -27.54 -8.22 -1.81
CA LEU A 304 -26.57 -9.12 -2.45
C LEU A 304 -25.96 -8.49 -3.70
N VAL A 305 -26.79 -7.94 -4.60
CA VAL A 305 -26.33 -7.25 -5.81
C VAL A 305 -25.47 -6.03 -5.46
N THR A 306 -25.86 -5.25 -4.45
CA THR A 306 -25.07 -4.12 -3.97
C THR A 306 -23.69 -4.57 -3.49
N ASN A 307 -23.62 -5.64 -2.69
CA ASN A 307 -22.36 -6.19 -2.19
C ASN A 307 -21.47 -6.72 -3.31
N VAL A 308 -22.04 -7.40 -4.31
CA VAL A 308 -21.31 -7.90 -5.49
C VAL A 308 -20.75 -6.73 -6.30
N LEU A 309 -21.57 -5.73 -6.62
CA LEU A 309 -21.15 -4.58 -7.41
C LEU A 309 -20.10 -3.72 -6.69
N ALA A 310 -20.26 -3.52 -5.37
CA ALA A 310 -19.26 -2.82 -4.57
C ALA A 310 -17.92 -3.60 -4.52
N ALA A 311 -17.96 -4.91 -4.36
CA ALA A 311 -16.77 -5.77 -4.38
C ALA A 311 -16.06 -5.73 -5.74
N LEU A 312 -16.83 -5.83 -6.84
CA LEU A 312 -16.30 -5.71 -8.20
C LEU A 312 -15.67 -4.33 -8.43
N ALA A 313 -16.34 -3.24 -8.02
CA ALA A 313 -15.81 -1.89 -8.15
C ALA A 313 -14.45 -1.75 -7.46
N ILE A 314 -14.33 -2.24 -6.21
CA ILE A 314 -13.05 -2.25 -5.49
C ILE A 314 -12.00 -3.08 -6.24
N GLY A 315 -12.36 -4.28 -6.70
CA GLY A 315 -11.45 -5.15 -7.46
C GLY A 315 -10.91 -4.47 -8.73
N PHE A 316 -11.76 -3.77 -9.48
CA PHE A 316 -11.34 -3.02 -10.68
C PHE A 316 -10.50 -1.78 -10.36
N MET A 317 -10.71 -1.15 -9.20
CA MET A 317 -9.93 0.01 -8.77
C MET A 317 -8.57 -0.37 -8.18
N LEU A 318 -8.40 -1.60 -7.65
CA LEU A 318 -7.16 -2.01 -6.95
C LEU A 318 -5.89 -1.87 -7.81
N PRO A 319 -5.86 -2.27 -9.09
CA PRO A 319 -4.67 -2.06 -9.93
C PRO A 319 -4.31 -0.58 -10.10
N ALA A 320 -5.30 0.31 -10.19
CA ALA A 320 -5.09 1.75 -10.27
C ALA A 320 -4.52 2.30 -8.95
N PHE A 321 -5.05 1.83 -7.81
CA PHE A 321 -4.52 2.11 -6.49
C PHE A 321 -3.06 1.70 -6.36
N VAL A 322 -2.72 0.43 -6.65
CA VAL A 322 -1.34 -0.06 -6.55
C VAL A 322 -0.42 0.69 -7.51
N GLY A 323 -0.88 0.98 -8.73
CA GLY A 323 -0.16 1.81 -9.68
C GLY A 323 0.16 3.19 -9.15
N ALA A 324 -0.82 3.90 -8.59
CA ALA A 324 -0.61 5.21 -8.00
C ALA A 324 0.28 5.17 -6.74
N ALA A 325 0.08 4.16 -5.87
CA ALA A 325 0.87 3.98 -4.65
C ALA A 325 2.34 3.65 -4.94
N SER A 326 2.62 2.91 -6.03
CA SER A 326 3.98 2.55 -6.48
C SER A 326 4.82 3.73 -6.97
N ALA A 327 4.22 4.91 -7.12
CA ALA A 327 4.88 6.15 -7.50
C ALA A 327 5.49 6.88 -6.29
N SER A 328 5.18 6.45 -5.07
CA SER A 328 5.82 6.93 -3.85
C SER A 328 7.13 6.18 -3.63
N PRO A 329 8.26 6.89 -3.65
CA PRO A 329 9.55 6.22 -3.73
C PRO A 329 9.96 5.70 -2.36
N ARG A 330 10.41 4.45 -2.34
CA ARG A 330 11.71 4.23 -1.72
C ARG A 330 12.73 5.02 -2.55
N ARG A 331 13.12 6.21 -2.09
CA ARG A 331 14.54 6.57 -2.17
C ARG A 331 15.19 5.66 -1.14
N GLN A 332 15.54 4.44 -1.53
CA GLN A 332 16.59 3.74 -0.82
C GLN A 332 17.86 4.56 -1.08
N ARG A 333 18.13 5.54 -0.21
CA ARG A 333 19.47 6.11 -0.12
C ARG A 333 20.32 4.98 0.47
N PRO A 334 21.33 4.48 -0.26
CA PRO A 334 22.18 3.39 0.24
C PRO A 334 22.87 3.71 1.58
N THR A 335 22.91 4.99 1.95
CA THR A 335 23.67 5.48 3.11
C THR A 335 22.93 5.37 4.45
N ASP A 336 21.61 5.17 4.45
CA ASP A 336 20.80 5.21 5.68
C ASP A 336 20.18 3.85 6.06
N ASP A 337 20.43 2.80 5.26
CA ASP A 337 19.96 1.43 5.53
C ASP A 337 21.10 0.61 6.15
N LEU A 338 20.95 0.23 7.43
CA LEU A 338 21.93 -0.57 8.19
C LEU A 338 22.09 -2.00 7.67
N GLU A 339 21.38 -2.38 6.61
CA GLU A 339 21.48 -3.69 5.94
C GLU A 339 21.90 -3.60 4.46
N ALA A 340 22.47 -2.48 4.00
CA ALA A 340 23.10 -2.36 2.68
C ALA A 340 24.50 -3.02 2.67
N GLY A 341 24.55 -4.32 2.96
CA GLY A 341 25.69 -5.15 2.64
C GLY A 341 25.75 -5.39 1.14
N VAL A 342 26.71 -4.73 0.50
CA VAL A 342 27.13 -4.86 -0.92
C VAL A 342 26.31 -4.02 -1.91
N THR A 343 26.75 -2.79 -2.15
CA THR A 343 26.50 -2.07 -3.40
C THR A 343 27.77 -2.04 -4.25
N ASP A 344 27.65 -2.52 -5.49
CA ASP A 344 28.63 -2.30 -6.56
C ASP A 344 28.86 -0.80 -6.83
N ARG A 345 30.10 -0.47 -7.21
CA ARG A 345 30.60 0.89 -7.40
C ARG A 345 29.85 1.65 -8.52
N PRO A 346 29.71 2.99 -8.42
CA PRO A 346 29.11 3.79 -9.48
C PRO A 346 30.01 3.87 -10.71
N THR A 347 29.40 3.70 -11.89
CA THR A 347 29.96 4.11 -13.19
C THR A 347 29.88 5.62 -13.36
N ASP A 348 31.00 6.25 -13.70
CA ASP A 348 31.12 7.69 -13.90
C ASP A 348 30.38 8.22 -15.13
N ALA A 349 30.05 9.52 -15.07
CA ALA A 349 29.15 10.28 -15.92
C ALA A 349 29.65 10.59 -17.34
N THR A 350 30.24 9.63 -18.05
CA THR A 350 30.59 9.77 -19.48
C THR A 350 30.18 8.59 -20.37
N GLY A 351 29.48 7.58 -19.84
CA GLY A 351 28.85 6.55 -20.67
C GLY A 351 29.80 5.68 -21.49
N LEU A 352 31.05 5.51 -21.03
CA LEU A 352 31.99 4.53 -21.56
C LEU A 352 32.40 3.55 -20.45
N PRO A 353 32.63 2.26 -20.77
CA PRO A 353 33.19 1.32 -19.80
C PRO A 353 34.55 1.84 -19.32
N ALA A 354 34.77 1.86 -18.00
CA ALA A 354 36.03 2.26 -17.41
C ALA A 354 37.16 1.41 -18.03
N PRO A 355 38.25 2.01 -18.54
CA PRO A 355 39.39 1.24 -19.02
C PRO A 355 39.97 0.45 -17.84
N ALA A 356 40.31 -0.81 -18.09
CA ALA A 356 41.03 -1.63 -17.13
C ALA A 356 42.29 -0.87 -16.68
N GLY A 357 42.26 -0.40 -15.43
CA GLY A 357 43.38 0.32 -14.83
C GLY A 357 44.61 -0.60 -14.76
N PRO A 358 45.81 -0.08 -15.05
CA PRO A 358 47.00 -0.89 -15.17
C PRO A 358 47.47 -1.39 -13.80
N THR A 359 47.79 -2.68 -13.72
CA THR A 359 48.72 -3.22 -12.73
C THR A 359 50.05 -2.48 -12.80
N ARG A 360 50.44 -1.79 -11.72
CA ARG A 360 51.83 -1.46 -11.32
C ARG A 360 51.76 -0.86 -9.90
N SER A 361 52.21 -1.52 -8.83
CA SER A 361 53.60 -1.93 -8.54
C SER A 361 54.60 -0.84 -8.91
N SER A 362 54.91 0.04 -7.96
CA SER A 362 56.28 0.48 -7.65
C SER A 362 56.26 1.60 -6.62
N ASP A 363 56.46 1.28 -5.34
CA ASP A 363 57.27 2.14 -4.47
C ASP A 363 58.65 1.50 -4.41
N VAL A 364 59.61 2.26 -4.96
CA VAL A 364 61.03 1.96 -4.96
C VAL A 364 61.59 2.43 -3.62
N THR A 365 62.11 1.51 -2.81
CA THR A 365 63.16 1.81 -1.85
C THR A 365 64.40 1.00 -2.23
N ILE A 366 65.49 1.74 -2.40
CA ILE A 366 66.80 1.32 -2.90
C ILE A 366 67.51 0.46 -1.87
N ALA A 367 68.03 -0.71 -2.29
CA ALA A 367 69.21 -1.32 -1.69
C ALA A 367 70.01 -2.05 -2.78
N PRO A 368 71.34 -1.85 -2.90
CA PRO A 368 72.11 -2.39 -4.01
C PRO A 368 72.56 -3.82 -3.70
N ARG A 369 72.51 -4.71 -4.70
CA ARG A 369 73.34 -5.91 -4.73
C ARG A 369 74.00 -6.08 -6.11
N PRO A 370 75.21 -6.68 -6.14
CA PRO A 370 76.14 -6.53 -7.24
C PRO A 370 75.93 -7.58 -8.34
N SER A 371 76.39 -7.17 -9.52
CA SER A 371 76.72 -7.91 -10.75
C SER A 371 77.04 -9.41 -10.63
N LEU A 372 76.63 -10.18 -11.66
CA LEU A 372 77.44 -11.08 -12.52
C LEU A 372 76.53 -11.70 -13.63
N PRO A 373 77.08 -12.25 -14.74
CA PRO A 373 76.63 -11.96 -16.10
C PRO A 373 75.97 -13.13 -16.86
N ALA A 374 75.56 -12.81 -18.08
CA ALA A 374 74.92 -13.65 -19.08
C ALA A 374 75.72 -14.88 -19.57
N SER A 375 74.99 -15.91 -19.97
CA SER A 375 75.39 -16.98 -20.91
C SER A 375 74.13 -17.38 -21.72
N SER A 376 74.03 -17.01 -23.00
CA SER A 376 74.32 -17.84 -24.18
C SER A 376 73.58 -19.19 -24.19
N GLN A 377 72.53 -19.34 -25.00
CA GLN A 377 72.55 -19.91 -26.36
C GLN A 377 72.64 -21.44 -26.44
N ALA A 378 71.76 -21.98 -27.27
CA ALA A 378 71.91 -23.12 -28.17
C ALA A 378 71.54 -24.55 -27.71
N ASP A 379 70.56 -25.07 -28.46
CA ASP A 379 70.56 -26.33 -29.21
C ASP A 379 70.26 -27.70 -28.57
N ARG A 380 69.23 -28.33 -29.19
CA ARG A 380 69.09 -29.75 -29.57
C ARG A 380 68.96 -30.75 -28.41
N ALA A 381 68.49 -31.97 -28.61
CA ALA A 381 67.53 -32.63 -29.48
C ALA A 381 67.28 -33.97 -28.76
N SER A 382 66.11 -34.54 -29.00
CA SER A 382 65.74 -35.95 -28.84
C SER A 382 66.85 -36.98 -28.66
N ASP A 383 66.65 -37.87 -27.69
CA ASP A 383 66.53 -39.32 -27.91
C ASP A 383 65.29 -39.83 -27.18
#